data_AF-A0A0Z8QRE2-F1
#
_entry.id   AF-A0A0Z8QRE2-F1
#
_cell.length_a   1.000
_cell.length_b   1.000
_cell.length_c   1.000
_cell.angle_alpha   90.00
_cell.angle_beta   90.00
_cell.angle_gamma   90.00
#
_symmetry.space_group_name_H-M   'P 1'
#
loop_
_entity.id
_entity.type
_entity.pdbx_description
1 polymer ?
#
loop_
_entity_poly.entity_id
_entity_poly.type
_entity_poly.pdbx_seq_one_letter_code
_entity_poly.pdbx_strand_id
1 'polypeptide(L)' 'MWTEAHKSGKVNFVERYKNPYTQKWKRTSVLMEKDTPRIRKEAQKILDAKIVDILSKLKSSEMLFTDLFDQ' A
#
# COMPACT_ATOMS: atom_id res chain seq x y z
N MET A 1 -10.33 0.27 -3.33
CA MET A 1 -9.70 -0.45 -4.46
C MET A 1 -10.41 -0.19 -5.80
N TRP A 2 -9.66 0.06 -6.88
CA TRP A 2 -10.14 0.00 -8.28
C TRP A 2 -9.22 -0.88 -9.14
N THR A 3 -9.65 -1.24 -10.35
CA THR A 3 -8.91 -2.11 -11.28
C THR A 3 -8.44 -1.37 -12.52
N GLU A 4 -7.24 -1.69 -12.98
CA GLU A 4 -6.63 -1.21 -14.23
C GLU A 4 -6.22 -2.41 -15.09
N ALA A 5 -6.53 -2.37 -16.39
CA ALA A 5 -6.08 -3.41 -17.32
C ALA A 5 -4.56 -3.29 -17.53
N HIS A 6 -3.84 -4.40 -17.38
CA HIS A 6 -2.40 -4.44 -17.63
C HIS A 6 -2.10 -4.96 -19.05
N LYS A 7 -1.03 -4.45 -19.67
CA LYS A 7 -0.61 -4.83 -21.03
C LYS A 7 -0.36 -6.34 -21.20
N SER A 8 -0.04 -7.04 -20.10
CA SER A 8 0.18 -8.49 -20.10
C SER A 8 -1.12 -9.32 -20.04
N GLY A 9 -2.30 -8.72 -20.14
CA GLY A 9 -3.60 -9.40 -19.97
C GLY A 9 -3.98 -9.69 -18.51
N LYS A 10 -3.13 -9.28 -17.56
CA LYS A 10 -3.39 -9.35 -16.11
C LYS A 10 -4.17 -8.12 -15.63
N VAL A 11 -4.65 -8.15 -14.39
CA VAL A 11 -5.41 -7.05 -13.77
C VAL A 11 -4.61 -6.43 -12.64
N ASN A 12 -4.40 -5.12 -12.72
CA ASN A 12 -3.81 -4.34 -11.64
C ASN A 12 -4.92 -3.90 -10.68
N PHE A 13 -4.84 -4.32 -9.44
CA PHE A 13 -5.66 -3.81 -8.35
C PHE A 13 -4.92 -2.68 -7.66
N VAL A 14 -5.57 -1.53 -7.52
CA VAL A 14 -4.96 -0.29 -7.01
C VAL A 14 -5.78 0.26 -5.84
N GLU A 15 -5.07 0.71 -4.80
CA GLU A 15 -5.63 1.36 -3.61
C GLU A 15 -4.90 2.68 -3.36
N ARG A 16 -5.63 3.69 -2.85
CA ARG A 16 -5.01 4.95 -2.38
C ARG A 16 -4.94 4.96 -0.88
N TYR A 17 -3.84 5.49 -0.37
CA TYR A 17 -3.68 5.79 1.05
C TYR A 17 -3.17 7.21 1.22
N LYS A 18 -3.51 7.81 2.36
CA LYS A 18 -3.02 9.13 2.74
C LYS A 18 -1.72 8.95 3.51
N ASN A 19 -0.64 9.59 3.07
CA ASN A 19 0.60 9.60 3.84
C ASN A 19 0.42 10.52 5.06
N PRO A 20 0.62 10.04 6.31
CA PRO A 20 0.44 10.85 7.51
C PRO A 20 1.38 12.07 7.57
N TYR A 21 2.62 11.96 7.07
CA TYR A 21 3.58 13.06 7.16
C TYR A 21 3.41 14.09 6.05
N THR A 22 3.21 13.63 4.82
CA THR A 22 3.14 14.54 3.67
C THR A 22 1.73 15.00 3.36
N GLN A 23 0.70 14.40 3.97
CA GLN A 23 -0.74 14.59 3.70
C GLN A 23 -1.18 14.34 2.25
N LYS A 24 -0.24 14.09 1.34
CA LYS A 24 -0.43 13.70 -0.06
C LYS A 24 -0.98 12.28 -0.16
N TRP A 25 -1.86 12.10 -1.14
CA TRP A 25 -2.36 10.80 -1.55
C TRP A 25 -1.29 10.04 -2.33
N LYS A 26 -1.02 8.80 -1.90
CA LYS A 26 -0.16 7.85 -2.61
C LYS A 26 -1.00 6.67 -3.09
N ARG A 27 -0.52 5.96 -4.10
CA ARG A 27 -1.14 4.75 -4.64
C ARG A 27 -0.27 3.53 -4.38
N THR A 28 -0.90 2.38 -4.13
CA THR A 28 -0.24 1.08 -4.08
C THR A 28 -1.01 0.12 -5.00
N SER A 29 -0.30 -0.82 -5.61
CA SER A 29 -0.91 -1.76 -6.54
C SER A 29 -0.43 -3.20 -6.35
N VAL A 30 -1.23 -4.13 -6.85
CA VAL A 30 -0.89 -5.55 -6.98
C VAL A 30 -1.41 -6.08 -8.30
N LEU A 31 -0.55 -6.79 -9.02
CA LEU A 31 -0.90 -7.43 -10.29
C LEU A 31 -1.40 -8.85 -10.01
N MET A 32 -2.63 -9.15 -10.42
CA MET A 32 -3.24 -10.48 -10.30
C MET A 32 -3.68 -10.99 -11.66
N GLU A 33 -3.90 -12.30 -11.78
CA GLU A 33 -4.17 -12.93 -13.08
C GLU A 33 -5.50 -12.50 -13.70
N LYS A 34 -6.56 -12.42 -12.89
CA LYS A 34 -7.93 -12.19 -13.37
C LYS A 34 -8.76 -11.47 -12.32
N ASP A 35 -9.83 -10.85 -12.79
CA ASP A 35 -10.76 -10.15 -11.92
C ASP A 35 -11.91 -11.06 -11.46
N THR A 36 -11.67 -11.81 -10.38
CA THR A 36 -12.70 -12.65 -9.75
C THR A 36 -12.97 -12.19 -8.31
N PRO A 37 -14.18 -12.42 -7.75
CA PRO A 37 -14.50 -11.99 -6.39
C PRO A 37 -13.54 -12.53 -5.31
N ARG A 38 -13.02 -13.76 -5.49
CA ARG A 38 -12.01 -14.35 -4.62
C ARG A 38 -10.70 -13.57 -4.68
N ILE A 39 -10.19 -13.32 -5.89
CA ILE A 39 -8.95 -12.57 -6.11
C ILE A 39 -9.10 -11.12 -5.63
N ARG A 40 -10.25 -10.48 -5.80
CA ARG A 40 -10.51 -9.14 -5.26
C ARG A 40 -10.31 -9.08 -3.74
N LYS A 41 -10.85 -10.05 -3.00
CA LYS A 41 -10.67 -10.12 -1.54
C LYS A 41 -9.21 -10.36 -1.15
N GLU A 42 -8.52 -11.21 -1.91
CA GLU A 42 -7.09 -11.48 -1.68
C GLU A 42 -6.23 -10.25 -1.99
N ALA A 43 -6.46 -9.59 -3.12
CA ALA A 43 -5.81 -8.34 -3.50
C ALA A 43 -6.05 -7.25 -2.45
N GLN A 44 -7.26 -7.11 -1.93
CA GLN A 44 -7.56 -6.18 -0.84
C GLN A 44 -6.68 -6.44 0.38
N LYS A 45 -6.61 -7.70 0.86
CA LYS A 45 -5.75 -8.06 2.00
C LYS A 45 -4.28 -7.74 1.75
N ILE A 46 -3.77 -8.00 0.55
CA ILE A 46 -2.39 -7.70 0.16
C ILE A 46 -2.15 -6.19 0.15
N LEU A 47 -3.09 -5.40 -0.40
CA LEU A 47 -3.00 -3.95 -0.45
C LEU A 47 -3.03 -3.35 0.95
N ASP A 48 -3.93 -3.82 1.82
CA ASP A 48 -4.03 -3.39 3.21
C ASP A 48 -2.73 -3.69 3.97
N ALA A 49 -2.19 -4.91 3.84
CA ALA A 49 -0.93 -5.29 4.46
C ALA A 49 0.24 -4.41 3.98
N LYS A 50 0.32 -4.12 2.68
CA LYS A 50 1.33 -3.19 2.12
C LYS A 50 1.19 -1.79 2.70
N ILE A 51 -0.03 -1.27 2.85
CA ILE A 51 -0.26 0.06 3.42
C ILE A 51 0.17 0.08 4.88
N VAL A 52 -0.19 -0.93 5.67
CA VAL A 52 0.22 -1.04 7.08
C VAL A 52 1.73 -1.11 7.22
N ASP A 53 2.42 -1.90 6.40
CA ASP A 53 3.90 -2.00 6.41
C ASP A 53 4.57 -0.67 6.05
N ILE A 54 4.03 0.06 5.07
CA ILE A 54 4.53 1.40 4.72
C ILE A 54 4.37 2.35 5.93
N LEU A 55 3.19 2.36 6.56
CA LEU A 55 2.89 3.23 7.70
C LEU A 55 3.70 2.86 8.96
N SER A 56 3.96 1.57 9.19
CA SER A 56 4.76 1.12 10.33
C SER A 56 6.24 1.49 10.19
N LYS A 57 6.81 1.34 8.98
CA LYS A 57 8.19 1.78 8.67
C LYS A 57 8.37 3.28 8.87
N LEU A 58 7.40 4.04 8.38
CA LEU A 58 7.31 5.49 8.57
C LEU A 58 7.36 5.86 10.07
N LYS A 59 6.53 5.22 10.90
CA LYS A 59 6.51 5.44 12.35
C LYS A 59 7.81 5.00 13.04
N SER A 60 8.40 3.88 12.61
CA SER A 60 9.65 3.37 13.18
C SER A 60 10.84 4.30 12.92
N SER A 61 10.91 4.92 11.74
CA SER A 61 11.96 5.90 11.45
C SER A 61 11.88 7.14 12.33
N GLU A 62 10.68 7.60 12.70
CA GLU A 62 10.51 8.71 13.64
C GLU A 62 11.01 8.38 15.05
N MET A 63 10.67 7.20 15.58
CA MET A 63 11.14 6.78 16.91
C MET A 63 12.69 6.69 16.96
N LEU A 64 13.33 6.19 15.91
CA LEU A 64 14.80 6.15 15.85
C LEU A 64 15.44 7.55 15.78
N PHE A 65 14.73 8.55 15.24
CA PHE A 65 15.22 9.91 15.18
C PHE A 65 15.12 10.60 16.55
N THR A 66 14.01 10.43 17.27
CA THR A 66 13.84 11.04 18.60
C THR A 66 14.89 10.56 19.59
N ASP A 67 15.23 9.27 19.56
CA ASP A 67 16.21 8.67 20.48
C ASP A 67 17.64 9.20 20.28
N LEU A 68 17.95 9.80 19.12
CA LEU A 68 19.28 10.31 18.78
C LEU A 68 19.52 11.75 19.27
N PHE A 69 18.45 12.52 19.51
CA PHE A 69 18.54 13.91 19.98
C PHE A 69 18.48 14.07 21.50
N ASP A 70 18.09 13.02 22.23
CA ASP A 70 18.04 13.01 23.70
C ASP A 70 19.43 12.74 24.36
N GLN A 71 20.54 12.96 23.63
CA GLN A 71 21.92 12.82 24.13
C GLN A 71 22.63 14.16 24.37
#